data_AF-A0A1S2UTT6-F1
#
_entry.id   AF-A0A1S2UTT6-F1
#
_cell.length_a   1.000
_cell.length_b   1.000
_cell.length_c   1.000
_cell.angle_alpha   90.00
_cell.angle_beta   90.00
_cell.angle_gamma   90.00
#
_symmetry.space_group_name_H-M   'P 1'
#
loop_
_entity.id
_entity.type
_entity.pdbx_description
1 polymer ?
#
loop_
_entity_poly.entity_id
_entity_poly.type
_entity_poly.pdbx_seq_one_letter_code
_entity_poly.pdbx_strand_id
1 'polypeptide(L)'
;MTTYEGSVENSKYKLLGFENDKSLAVIMVIATGKVIKVKLSEVINSEIMDNLNKMEVKNMYKKFYSQGGTLTAYDINDRNENSWMIYIILNLLLFTFYIFTSIAATKPIYLESMGIIVTPGTFLYPLTFLIVDLLNEQFGLRLARRAILFAFASNAMIIILLYGSTFLPGLPGWKLDGPYNDVIIQVSSVLIASSVSFLVSENINSYLLCKIKELTNSKYLYLRIFLSTFFAVIIDSFLFCFIAFYGAMQTSDILSMIYVQIAIKVGFAFFNILPAYGARALFKRWITGSAA
;
A
#
# COMPACT_ATOMS: atom_id res chain seq x y z
N MET A 1 -2.09 12.41 -35.66
CA MET A 1 -1.57 11.62 -36.79
C MET A 1 -0.05 11.60 -36.68
N THR A 2 0.46 10.67 -35.88
CA THR A 2 1.88 10.30 -35.84
C THR A 2 1.89 8.79 -36.03
N THR A 3 2.33 8.42 -37.22
CA THR A 3 2.25 7.11 -37.83
C THR A 3 3.06 6.08 -37.05
N TYR A 4 2.43 4.92 -36.84
CA TYR A 4 3.04 3.67 -36.40
C TYR A 4 4.28 3.37 -37.25
N GLU A 5 5.48 3.48 -36.67
CA GLU A 5 6.68 2.87 -37.24
C GLU A 5 6.62 1.37 -37.00
N GLY A 6 6.57 0.61 -38.10
CA GLY A 6 6.30 -0.82 -38.13
C GLY A 6 7.19 -1.64 -37.18
N SER A 7 6.55 -2.31 -36.23
CA SER A 7 7.12 -3.45 -35.55
C SER A 7 7.36 -4.55 -36.58
N VAL A 8 8.61 -4.79 -36.96
CA VAL A 8 8.99 -6.07 -37.57
C VAL A 8 8.58 -7.14 -36.54
N GLU A 9 7.56 -7.92 -36.86
CA GLU A 9 7.11 -9.02 -36.01
C GLU A 9 8.22 -10.08 -35.98
N ASN A 10 8.69 -10.40 -34.78
CA ASN A 10 9.65 -11.46 -34.61
C ASN A 10 9.01 -12.80 -35.03
N SER A 11 9.68 -13.55 -35.89
CA SER A 11 9.12 -14.78 -36.45
C SER A 11 9.34 -16.01 -35.55
N LYS A 12 10.43 -16.04 -34.76
CA LYS A 12 10.81 -17.20 -33.94
C LYS A 12 11.15 -16.89 -32.48
N TYR A 13 11.80 -15.75 -32.20
CA TYR A 13 12.32 -15.44 -30.86
C TYR A 13 11.96 -14.01 -30.45
N LYS A 14 11.59 -13.80 -29.19
CA LYS A 14 11.31 -12.47 -28.63
C LYS A 14 12.17 -12.19 -27.41
N LEU A 15 12.84 -11.05 -27.38
CA LEU A 15 13.61 -10.63 -26.21
C LEU A 15 12.64 -10.12 -25.14
N LEU A 16 12.66 -10.76 -23.97
CA LEU A 16 11.84 -10.37 -22.82
C LEU A 16 12.60 -9.47 -21.85
N GLY A 17 13.93 -9.58 -21.78
CA GLY A 17 14.74 -8.73 -20.92
C GLY A 17 16.12 -9.31 -20.63
N PHE A 18 16.77 -8.77 -19.61
CA PHE A 18 18.10 -9.17 -19.16
C PHE A 18 18.08 -9.50 -17.67
N GLU A 19 18.79 -10.55 -17.28
CA GLU A 19 18.99 -10.88 -15.86
C GLU A 19 20.29 -10.22 -15.38
N ASN A 20 20.17 -9.32 -14.40
CA ASN A 20 21.25 -8.40 -14.01
C ASN A 20 22.48 -9.08 -13.37
N ASP A 21 22.31 -10.27 -12.79
CA ASP A 21 23.36 -10.95 -12.02
C ASP A 21 24.35 -11.81 -12.86
N LYS A 22 24.00 -12.15 -14.11
CA LYS A 22 24.75 -13.19 -14.87
C LYS A 22 24.98 -12.90 -16.35
N SER A 23 24.73 -11.67 -16.81
CA SER A 23 24.86 -11.33 -18.24
C SER A 23 24.02 -12.28 -19.13
N LEU A 24 22.83 -12.66 -18.67
CA LEU A 24 21.91 -13.54 -19.39
C LEU A 24 20.82 -12.73 -20.08
N ALA A 25 20.52 -13.07 -21.32
CA ALA A 25 19.34 -12.59 -22.03
C ALA A 25 18.19 -13.59 -21.81
N VAL A 26 17.00 -13.06 -21.51
CA VAL A 26 15.77 -13.83 -21.35
C VAL A 26 15.01 -13.76 -22.67
N ILE A 27 14.89 -14.89 -23.35
CA ILE A 27 14.34 -14.98 -24.70
C ILE A 27 13.18 -15.96 -24.71
N MET A 28 12.07 -15.58 -25.32
CA MET A 28 10.90 -16.43 -25.49
C MET A 28 10.87 -17.02 -26.90
N VAL A 29 10.70 -18.34 -26.98
CA VAL A 29 10.45 -19.04 -28.24
C VAL A 29 8.97 -18.91 -28.58
N ILE A 30 8.64 -18.16 -29.63
CA ILE A 30 7.26 -17.78 -29.95
C ILE A 30 6.38 -19.01 -30.25
N ALA A 31 6.93 -20.01 -30.93
CA ALA A 31 6.21 -21.23 -31.29
C ALA A 31 5.82 -22.12 -30.09
N THR A 32 6.56 -22.05 -28.98
CA THR A 32 6.35 -22.93 -27.82
C THR A 32 5.97 -22.17 -26.54
N GLY A 33 6.06 -20.84 -26.54
CA GLY A 33 5.93 -20.01 -25.34
C GLY A 33 7.04 -20.22 -24.30
N LYS A 34 8.03 -21.08 -24.59
CA LYS A 34 9.08 -21.44 -23.63
C LYS A 34 10.09 -20.30 -23.50
N VAL A 35 10.37 -19.94 -22.24
CA VAL A 35 11.39 -18.94 -21.90
C VAL A 35 12.73 -19.64 -21.69
N ILE A 36 13.74 -19.21 -22.43
CA ILE A 36 15.12 -19.67 -22.34
C ILE A 36 16.03 -18.53 -21.85
N LYS A 37 16.97 -18.88 -20.99
CA LYS A 37 17.99 -17.97 -20.47
C LYS A 37 19.33 -18.33 -21.11
N VAL A 38 19.90 -17.41 -21.86
CA VAL A 38 21.11 -17.66 -22.67
C VAL A 38 22.14 -16.58 -22.38
N LYS A 39 23.43 -16.92 -22.35
CA LYS A 39 24.49 -15.93 -22.12
C LYS A 39 24.53 -14.92 -23.25
N LEU A 40 24.70 -13.63 -22.93
CA LEU A 40 24.78 -12.55 -23.92
C LEU A 40 25.80 -12.85 -25.03
N SER A 41 26.96 -13.43 -24.68
CA SER A 41 28.02 -13.82 -25.63
C SER A 41 27.59 -14.91 -26.61
N GLU A 42 26.72 -15.82 -26.17
CA GLU A 42 26.20 -16.93 -26.96
C GLU A 42 25.07 -16.48 -27.87
N VAL A 43 24.22 -15.56 -27.39
CA VAL A 43 23.14 -14.98 -28.20
C VAL A 43 23.68 -14.16 -29.37
N ILE A 44 24.75 -13.37 -29.16
CA ILE A 44 25.37 -12.55 -30.21
C ILE A 44 25.91 -13.38 -31.37
N ASN A 45 26.41 -14.59 -31.09
CA ASN A 45 26.97 -15.48 -32.10
C ASN A 45 25.97 -16.53 -32.62
N SER A 46 24.68 -16.39 -32.29
CA SER A 46 23.64 -17.38 -32.62
C SER A 46 22.62 -16.83 -33.63
N GLU A 47 21.91 -17.74 -34.29
CA GLU A 47 20.76 -17.43 -35.17
C GLU A 47 19.60 -16.69 -34.45
N ILE A 48 19.65 -16.63 -33.12
CA ILE A 48 18.67 -15.89 -32.32
C ILE A 48 18.78 -14.39 -32.60
N MET A 49 20.00 -13.87 -32.82
CA MET A 49 20.22 -12.44 -33.09
C MET A 49 19.55 -11.98 -34.39
N ASP A 50 19.56 -12.84 -35.42
CA ASP A 50 18.98 -12.55 -36.73
C ASP A 50 17.45 -12.47 -36.73
N ASN A 51 16.82 -13.04 -35.70
CA ASN A 51 15.36 -13.06 -35.53
C ASN A 51 14.84 -11.95 -34.61
N LEU A 52 15.73 -11.15 -34.00
CA LEU A 52 15.36 -10.04 -33.12
C LEU A 52 15.12 -8.76 -33.91
N ASN A 53 14.20 -7.93 -33.44
CA ASN A 53 13.92 -6.64 -34.06
C ASN A 53 15.10 -5.67 -33.88
N LYS A 54 15.24 -4.67 -34.77
CA LYS A 54 16.30 -3.64 -34.72
C LYS A 54 16.45 -2.98 -33.35
N MET A 55 15.35 -2.75 -32.63
CA MET A 55 15.38 -2.21 -31.26
C MET A 55 15.93 -3.21 -30.24
N GLU A 56 15.59 -4.48 -30.36
CA GLU A 56 16.05 -5.55 -29.47
C GLU A 56 17.54 -5.83 -29.69
N VAL A 57 17.98 -5.90 -30.94
CA VAL A 57 19.39 -6.00 -31.34
C VAL A 57 20.21 -4.83 -30.77
N LYS A 58 19.70 -3.60 -30.88
CA LYS A 58 20.34 -2.41 -30.30
C LYS A 58 20.47 -2.53 -28.78
N ASN A 59 19.43 -3.01 -28.09
CA ASN A 59 19.45 -3.20 -26.64
C ASN A 59 20.41 -4.33 -26.20
N MET A 60 20.49 -5.42 -26.97
CA MET A 60 21.44 -6.53 -26.78
C MET A 60 22.90 -6.04 -26.83
N TYR A 61 23.26 -5.34 -27.90
CA TYR A 61 24.61 -4.79 -28.04
C TYR A 61 24.93 -3.75 -26.97
N LYS A 62 23.96 -2.88 -26.65
CA LYS A 62 24.12 -1.89 -25.58
C LYS A 62 24.42 -2.56 -24.24
N LYS A 63 23.70 -3.63 -23.87
CA LYS A 63 23.93 -4.36 -22.61
C LYS A 63 25.26 -5.14 -22.63
N PHE A 64 25.63 -5.75 -23.75
CA PHE A 64 26.86 -6.54 -23.88
C PHE A 64 28.13 -5.69 -23.78
N TYR A 65 28.21 -4.59 -24.54
CA TYR A 65 29.41 -3.74 -24.56
C TYR A 65 29.53 -2.83 -23.34
N SER A 66 28.44 -2.55 -22.65
CA SER A 66 28.43 -1.67 -21.49
C SER A 66 28.90 -2.33 -20.19
N GLN A 67 29.26 -3.62 -20.19
CA GLN A 67 29.64 -4.38 -18.99
C GLN A 67 28.75 -4.05 -17.75
N GLY A 68 27.44 -4.02 -17.95
CA GLY A 68 26.46 -3.79 -16.87
C GLY A 68 26.13 -2.34 -16.52
N GLY A 69 26.86 -1.33 -17.05
CA GLY A 69 26.70 0.07 -16.63
C GLY A 69 25.50 0.84 -17.20
N THR A 70 24.87 0.40 -18.29
CA THR A 70 23.80 1.16 -18.96
C THR A 70 22.43 0.53 -18.81
N LEU A 71 21.46 1.34 -18.37
CA LEU A 71 20.05 0.96 -18.36
C LEU A 71 19.56 0.71 -19.79
N THR A 72 18.93 -0.46 -19.98
CA THR A 72 18.19 -0.81 -21.18
C THR A 72 16.70 -0.48 -21.02
N ALA A 73 15.94 -0.42 -22.13
CA ALA A 73 14.49 -0.21 -22.06
C ALA A 73 13.77 -1.31 -21.26
N TYR A 74 14.30 -2.53 -21.29
CA TYR A 74 13.80 -3.66 -20.51
C TYR A 74 14.05 -3.49 -19.00
N ASP A 75 15.23 -3.01 -18.59
CA ASP A 75 15.52 -2.70 -17.18
C ASP A 75 14.61 -1.59 -16.63
N ILE A 76 14.18 -0.65 -17.49
CA ILE A 76 13.24 0.43 -17.10
C ILE A 76 11.81 -0.13 -16.95
N ASN A 77 11.35 -0.97 -17.87
CA ASN A 77 10.03 -1.59 -17.80
C ASN A 77 9.92 -2.56 -16.61
N ASP A 78 10.92 -3.41 -16.37
CA ASP A 78 10.92 -4.36 -15.25
C ASP A 78 10.97 -3.63 -13.89
N ARG A 79 11.72 -2.52 -13.81
CA ARG A 79 11.72 -1.64 -12.63
C ARG A 79 10.36 -0.96 -12.41
N ASN A 80 9.64 -0.65 -13.48
CA ASN A 80 8.28 -0.11 -13.40
C ASN A 80 7.29 -1.18 -12.91
N GLU A 81 7.32 -2.39 -13.46
CA GLU A 81 6.46 -3.52 -13.06
C GLU A 81 6.63 -3.88 -11.58
N ASN A 82 7.88 -4.04 -11.12
CA ASN A 82 8.16 -4.31 -9.71
C ASN A 82 7.67 -3.18 -8.79
N SER A 83 7.81 -1.91 -9.22
CA SER A 83 7.29 -0.77 -8.46
C SER A 83 5.75 -0.81 -8.38
N TRP A 84 5.05 -1.13 -9.47
CA TRP A 84 3.60 -1.29 -9.46
C TRP A 84 3.13 -2.46 -8.61
N MET A 85 3.86 -3.59 -8.61
CA MET A 85 3.55 -4.72 -7.76
C MET A 85 3.64 -4.36 -6.27
N ILE A 86 4.66 -3.61 -5.87
CA ILE A 86 4.77 -3.17 -4.47
C ILE A 86 3.66 -2.17 -4.12
N TYR A 87 3.30 -1.27 -5.04
CA TYR A 87 2.13 -0.40 -4.85
C TYR A 87 0.87 -1.23 -4.58
N ILE A 88 0.61 -2.27 -5.36
CA ILE A 88 -0.55 -3.15 -5.19
C ILE A 88 -0.50 -3.89 -3.84
N ILE A 89 0.65 -4.44 -3.46
CA ILE A 89 0.82 -5.15 -2.18
C ILE A 89 0.57 -4.22 -0.99
N LEU A 90 1.11 -3.00 -1.02
CA LEU A 90 0.88 -2.00 0.03
C LEU A 90 -0.59 -1.60 0.10
N ASN A 91 -1.27 -1.42 -1.03
CA ASN A 91 -2.71 -1.18 -1.05
C ASN A 91 -3.48 -2.36 -0.45
N LEU A 92 -3.13 -3.61 -0.80
CA LEU A 92 -3.77 -4.81 -0.27
C LEU A 92 -3.61 -4.94 1.25
N LEU A 93 -2.42 -4.66 1.77
CA LEU A 93 -2.17 -4.60 3.21
C LEU A 93 -2.97 -3.48 3.87
N LEU A 94 -3.01 -2.29 3.26
CA LEU A 94 -3.80 -1.16 3.75
C LEU A 94 -5.28 -1.55 3.89
N PHE A 95 -5.88 -2.14 2.84
CA PHE A 95 -7.27 -2.60 2.88
C PHE A 95 -7.51 -3.61 3.99
N THR A 96 -6.63 -4.61 4.10
CA THR A 96 -6.78 -5.71 5.05
C THR A 96 -6.72 -5.20 6.49
N PHE A 97 -5.70 -4.40 6.83
CA PHE A 97 -5.60 -3.83 8.18
C PHE A 97 -6.71 -2.82 8.46
N TYR A 98 -7.11 -2.02 7.47
CA TYR A 98 -8.16 -1.03 7.67
C TYR A 98 -9.54 -1.65 7.93
N ILE A 99 -9.91 -2.68 7.16
CA ILE A 99 -11.17 -3.42 7.37
C ILE A 99 -11.12 -4.16 8.71
N PHE A 100 -10.01 -4.86 8.99
CA PHE A 100 -9.86 -5.60 10.24
C PHE A 100 -9.94 -4.67 11.46
N THR A 101 -9.25 -3.53 11.44
CA THR A 101 -9.28 -2.57 12.55
C THR A 101 -10.67 -1.97 12.75
N SER A 102 -11.38 -1.69 11.66
CA SER A 102 -12.74 -1.14 11.75
C SER A 102 -13.75 -2.15 12.30
N ILE A 103 -13.64 -3.43 11.95
CA ILE A 103 -14.48 -4.49 12.55
C ILE A 103 -14.05 -4.76 13.99
N ALA A 104 -12.75 -4.83 14.27
CA ALA A 104 -12.21 -5.03 15.61
C ALA A 104 -12.56 -3.89 16.58
N ALA A 105 -12.80 -2.68 16.06
CA ALA A 105 -13.24 -1.52 16.84
C ALA A 105 -14.64 -1.69 17.46
N THR A 106 -15.45 -2.61 16.94
CA THR A 106 -16.83 -2.84 17.38
C THR A 106 -16.92 -3.59 18.71
N LYS A 107 -15.87 -4.33 19.08
CA LYS A 107 -15.78 -5.03 20.37
C LYS A 107 -14.88 -4.24 21.32
N PRO A 108 -15.43 -3.41 22.21
CA PRO A 108 -14.65 -2.80 23.28
C PRO A 108 -14.14 -3.90 24.22
N ILE A 109 -12.85 -3.87 24.56
CA ILE A 109 -12.25 -4.75 25.54
C ILE A 109 -11.92 -3.92 26.78
N TYR A 110 -12.31 -4.43 27.94
CA TYR A 110 -11.93 -3.84 29.21
C TYR A 110 -10.57 -4.42 29.62
N LEU A 111 -9.54 -3.58 29.71
CA LEU A 111 -8.26 -3.98 30.30
C LEU A 111 -8.32 -3.73 31.81
N GLU A 112 -8.59 -4.79 32.59
CA GLU A 112 -8.63 -4.72 34.05
C GLU A 112 -7.32 -4.18 34.67
N SER A 113 -6.17 -4.48 34.04
CA SER A 113 -4.85 -4.04 34.54
C SER A 113 -4.62 -2.51 34.48
N MET A 114 -5.39 -1.77 33.69
CA MET A 114 -5.22 -0.33 33.48
C MET A 114 -6.50 0.47 33.75
N GLY A 115 -7.65 -0.19 33.95
CA GLY A 115 -8.94 0.47 34.16
C GLY A 115 -9.47 1.21 32.92
N ILE A 116 -9.01 0.83 31.72
CA ILE A 116 -9.26 1.56 30.48
C ILE A 116 -9.98 0.65 29.46
N ILE A 117 -10.97 1.22 28.78
CA ILE A 117 -11.67 0.60 27.65
C ILE A 117 -10.84 0.85 26.39
N VAL A 118 -10.28 -0.22 25.81
CA VAL A 118 -9.50 -0.14 24.56
C VAL A 118 -10.09 -1.12 23.55
N THR A 119 -10.16 -0.70 22.30
CA THR A 119 -10.53 -1.60 21.21
C THR A 119 -9.28 -2.24 20.62
N PRO A 120 -9.31 -3.54 20.28
CA PRO A 120 -8.16 -4.21 19.66
C PRO A 120 -7.74 -3.56 18.33
N GLY A 121 -8.67 -2.90 17.63
CA GLY A 121 -8.38 -2.09 16.45
C GLY A 121 -7.38 -0.94 16.70
N THR A 122 -7.34 -0.38 17.92
CA THR A 122 -6.46 0.75 18.28
C THR A 122 -4.96 0.38 18.17
N PHE A 123 -4.61 -0.89 18.38
CA PHE A 123 -3.22 -1.36 18.32
C PHE A 123 -2.74 -1.61 16.88
N LEU A 124 -3.64 -2.06 15.99
CA LEU A 124 -3.29 -2.32 14.59
C LEU A 124 -3.46 -1.08 13.71
N TYR A 125 -4.29 -0.11 14.10
CA TYR A 125 -4.52 1.10 13.31
C TYR A 125 -3.24 1.91 13.01
N PRO A 126 -2.28 2.08 13.93
CA PRO A 126 -1.00 2.70 13.62
C PRO A 126 -0.24 2.08 12.43
N LEU A 127 -0.47 0.80 12.10
CA LEU A 127 0.13 0.16 10.93
C LEU A 127 -0.45 0.70 9.62
N THR A 128 -1.71 1.17 9.59
CA THR A 128 -2.28 1.78 8.38
C THR A 128 -1.58 3.09 8.05
N PHE A 129 -1.32 3.93 9.04
CA PHE A 129 -0.52 5.15 8.88
C PHE A 129 0.87 4.85 8.32
N LEU A 130 1.53 3.81 8.84
CA LEU A 130 2.84 3.39 8.34
C LEU A 130 2.79 3.03 6.84
N ILE A 131 1.77 2.28 6.42
CA ILE A 131 1.60 1.88 5.02
C ILE A 131 1.33 3.11 4.13
N VAL A 132 0.48 4.04 4.58
CA VAL A 132 0.19 5.29 3.86
C VAL A 132 1.44 6.18 3.77
N ASP A 133 2.27 6.22 4.81
CA ASP A 133 3.54 6.96 4.81
C ASP A 133 4.52 6.36 3.79
N LEU A 134 4.61 5.02 3.72
CA LEU A 134 5.40 4.33 2.70
C LEU A 134 4.89 4.60 1.29
N LEU A 135 3.58 4.58 1.09
CA LEU A 135 2.96 4.90 -0.20
C LEU A 135 3.29 6.35 -0.63
N ASN A 136 3.19 7.32 0.29
CA ASN A 136 3.54 8.71 0.03
C ASN A 136 5.03 8.89 -0.28
N GLU A 137 5.91 8.18 0.44
CA GLU A 137 7.34 8.31 0.25
C GLU A 137 7.80 7.77 -1.11
N GLN A 138 7.27 6.62 -1.52
CA GLN A 138 7.72 5.90 -2.72
C GLN A 138 6.99 6.33 -3.98
N PHE A 139 5.67 6.53 -3.91
CA PHE A 139 4.82 6.81 -5.06
C PHE A 139 4.31 8.26 -5.11
N GLY A 140 4.57 9.03 -4.06
CA GLY A 140 4.18 10.44 -3.97
C GLY A 140 2.73 10.65 -3.58
N LEU A 141 2.40 11.94 -3.36
CA LEU A 141 1.12 12.37 -2.80
C LEU A 141 -0.11 11.95 -3.63
N ARG A 142 0.00 11.99 -4.97
CA ARG A 142 -1.12 11.69 -5.87
C ARG A 142 -1.55 10.23 -5.77
N LEU A 143 -0.59 9.31 -5.76
CA LEU A 143 -0.86 7.87 -5.68
C LEU A 143 -1.29 7.47 -4.26
N ALA A 144 -0.69 8.06 -3.22
CA ALA A 144 -1.14 7.83 -1.85
C ALA A 144 -2.59 8.29 -1.60
N ARG A 145 -3.00 9.46 -2.11
CA ARG A 145 -4.40 9.91 -2.02
C ARG A 145 -5.37 8.99 -2.76
N ARG A 146 -4.95 8.39 -3.87
CA ARG A 146 -5.76 7.37 -4.57
C ARG A 146 -5.89 6.11 -3.72
N ALA A 147 -4.81 5.65 -3.09
CA ALA A 147 -4.85 4.51 -2.17
C ALA A 147 -5.80 4.75 -0.99
N ILE A 148 -5.75 5.95 -0.38
CA ILE A 148 -6.69 6.36 0.69
C ILE A 148 -8.13 6.35 0.19
N LEU A 149 -8.39 6.92 -0.99
CA LEU A 149 -9.72 6.96 -1.58
C LEU A 149 -10.25 5.56 -1.91
N PHE A 150 -9.39 4.67 -2.42
CA PHE A 150 -9.78 3.28 -2.63
C PHE A 150 -10.08 2.60 -1.30
N ALA A 151 -9.26 2.76 -0.26
CA ALA A 151 -9.48 2.17 1.07
C ALA A 151 -10.80 2.63 1.67
N PHE A 152 -11.09 3.92 1.56
CA PHE A 152 -12.39 4.50 1.92
C PHE A 152 -13.54 3.88 1.10
N ALA A 153 -13.41 3.80 -0.22
CA ALA A 153 -14.45 3.26 -1.09
C ALA A 153 -14.73 1.77 -0.81
N SER A 154 -13.70 0.97 -0.55
CA SER A 154 -13.82 -0.42 -0.16
C SER A 154 -14.56 -0.58 1.17
N ASN A 155 -14.25 0.26 2.17
CA ASN A 155 -14.95 0.22 3.44
C ASN A 155 -16.40 0.70 3.33
N ALA A 156 -16.66 1.74 2.52
CA ALA A 156 -18.02 2.18 2.20
C ALA A 156 -18.84 1.07 1.54
N MET A 157 -18.23 0.31 0.61
CA MET A 157 -18.89 -0.85 -0.01
C MET A 157 -19.24 -1.92 1.03
N ILE A 158 -18.35 -2.20 1.98
CA ILE A 158 -18.62 -3.16 3.07
C ILE A 158 -19.80 -2.69 3.94
N ILE A 159 -19.86 -1.41 4.29
CA ILE A 159 -20.98 -0.84 5.05
C ILE A 159 -22.30 -1.06 4.29
N ILE A 160 -22.32 -0.76 2.99
CA ILE A 160 -23.51 -0.94 2.15
C ILE A 160 -23.92 -2.41 2.08
N LEU A 161 -22.98 -3.34 1.93
CA LEU A 161 -23.26 -4.77 1.89
C LEU A 161 -23.76 -5.32 3.22
N LEU A 162 -23.14 -4.91 4.34
CA LEU A 162 -23.58 -5.29 5.69
C LEU A 162 -24.97 -4.75 6.00
N TYR A 163 -25.23 -3.49 5.68
CA TYR A 163 -26.55 -2.88 5.82
C TYR A 163 -27.59 -3.49 4.86
N GLY A 164 -27.17 -3.91 3.66
CA GLY A 164 -28.01 -4.68 2.75
C GLY A 164 -28.44 -6.02 3.36
N SER A 165 -27.54 -6.66 4.12
CA SER A 165 -27.80 -7.94 4.77
C SER A 165 -28.92 -7.89 5.82
N THR A 166 -29.21 -6.73 6.42
CA THR A 166 -30.27 -6.59 7.43
C THR A 166 -31.67 -6.52 6.82
N PHE A 167 -31.81 -6.30 5.50
CA PHE A 167 -33.11 -6.31 4.82
C PHE A 167 -33.59 -7.71 4.44
N LEU A 168 -32.70 -8.71 4.46
CA LEU A 168 -33.08 -10.08 4.14
C LEU A 168 -33.81 -10.70 5.34
N PRO A 169 -34.92 -11.42 5.11
CA PRO A 169 -35.65 -12.07 6.19
C PRO A 169 -34.77 -13.16 6.81
N GLY A 170 -34.62 -13.11 8.13
CA GLY A 170 -33.95 -14.14 8.90
C GLY A 170 -34.66 -15.50 8.79
N LEU A 171 -33.92 -16.57 8.98
CA LEU A 171 -34.47 -17.93 8.96
C LEU A 171 -35.42 -18.12 10.17
N PRO A 172 -36.65 -18.62 9.97
CA PRO A 172 -37.58 -18.90 11.07
C PRO A 172 -36.95 -19.87 12.09
N GLY A 173 -36.82 -19.45 13.34
CA GLY A 173 -36.22 -20.24 14.42
C GLY A 173 -34.72 -20.00 14.66
N TRP A 174 -34.07 -19.11 13.92
CA TRP A 174 -32.68 -18.73 14.19
C TRP A 174 -32.59 -17.75 15.37
N LYS A 175 -32.07 -18.22 16.50
CA LYS A 175 -31.96 -17.44 17.76
C LYS A 175 -31.09 -16.18 17.67
N LEU A 176 -30.22 -16.10 16.65
CA LEU A 176 -29.24 -15.04 16.48
C LEU A 176 -29.74 -13.91 15.57
N ASP A 177 -30.96 -13.99 15.04
CA ASP A 177 -31.48 -13.00 14.08
C ASP A 177 -31.54 -11.58 14.66
N GLY A 178 -32.12 -11.42 15.86
CA GLY A 178 -32.14 -10.15 16.59
C GLY A 178 -30.73 -9.64 16.96
N PRO A 179 -29.91 -10.44 17.68
CA PRO A 179 -28.53 -10.05 18.01
C PRO A 179 -27.65 -9.72 16.80
N TYR A 180 -27.86 -10.39 15.67
CA TYR A 180 -27.15 -10.12 14.43
C TYR A 180 -27.46 -8.72 13.88
N ASN A 181 -28.75 -8.34 13.87
CA ASN A 181 -29.16 -7.01 13.43
C ASN A 181 -28.61 -5.91 14.34
N ASP A 182 -28.65 -6.11 15.66
CA ASP A 182 -28.07 -5.17 16.64
C ASP A 182 -26.57 -4.97 16.42
N VAL A 183 -25.83 -6.07 16.22
CA VAL A 183 -24.39 -6.03 15.93
C VAL A 183 -24.13 -5.29 14.62
N ILE A 184 -24.88 -5.54 13.55
CA ILE A 184 -24.66 -4.84 12.27
C ILE A 184 -24.93 -3.35 12.40
N ILE A 185 -25.99 -2.94 13.09
CA ILE A 185 -26.29 -1.52 13.28
C ILE A 185 -25.14 -0.83 14.03
N GLN A 186 -24.63 -1.46 15.10
CA GLN A 186 -23.49 -0.95 15.85
C GLN A 186 -22.21 -0.92 15.02
N VAL A 187 -21.91 -1.99 14.29
CA VAL A 187 -20.75 -2.10 13.39
C VAL A 187 -20.80 -1.02 12.31
N SER A 188 -21.97 -0.79 11.71
CA SER A 188 -22.17 0.20 10.65
C SER A 188 -21.94 1.63 11.15
N SER A 189 -22.42 1.96 12.35
CA SER A 189 -22.18 3.28 12.97
C SER A 189 -20.68 3.54 13.21
N VAL A 190 -19.98 2.55 13.80
CA VAL A 190 -18.53 2.64 14.05
C VAL A 190 -17.75 2.74 12.74
N LEU A 191 -18.13 1.98 11.72
CA LEU A 191 -17.51 2.00 10.39
C LEU A 191 -17.68 3.36 9.70
N ILE A 192 -18.83 4.03 9.85
CA ILE A 192 -19.05 5.38 9.31
C ILE A 192 -18.12 6.37 10.03
N ALA A 193 -18.05 6.31 11.36
CA ALA A 193 -17.17 7.15 12.15
C ALA A 193 -15.69 6.96 11.77
N SER A 194 -15.24 5.71 11.65
CA SER A 194 -13.87 5.38 11.24
C SER A 194 -13.57 5.85 9.81
N SER A 195 -14.55 5.74 8.90
CA SER A 195 -14.38 6.18 7.50
C SER A 195 -14.19 7.68 7.37
N VAL A 196 -14.98 8.48 8.06
CA VAL A 196 -14.84 9.95 8.05
C VAL A 196 -13.53 10.35 8.70
N SER A 197 -13.20 9.75 9.84
CA SER A 197 -11.96 10.01 10.56
C SER A 197 -10.73 9.68 9.72
N PHE A 198 -10.66 8.46 9.17
CA PHE A 198 -9.59 7.98 8.30
C PHE A 198 -9.40 8.87 7.07
N LEU A 199 -10.50 9.26 6.41
CA LEU A 199 -10.42 10.08 5.21
C LEU A 199 -9.79 11.45 5.52
N VAL A 200 -10.14 12.08 6.64
CA VAL A 200 -9.59 13.38 7.01
C VAL A 200 -8.16 13.24 7.53
N SER A 201 -7.92 12.31 8.46
CA SER A 201 -6.63 12.15 9.13
C SER A 201 -5.53 11.72 8.17
N GLU A 202 -5.78 10.75 7.30
CA GLU A 202 -4.77 10.26 6.35
C GLU A 202 -4.47 11.26 5.21
N ASN A 203 -5.47 12.05 4.79
CA ASN A 203 -5.22 13.13 3.84
C ASN A 203 -4.34 14.23 4.44
N ILE A 204 -4.56 14.58 5.71
CA ILE A 204 -3.73 15.53 6.45
C ILE A 204 -2.34 14.95 6.69
N ASN A 205 -2.24 13.68 7.10
CA ASN A 205 -0.97 12.97 7.24
C ASN A 205 -0.13 13.05 5.97
N SER A 206 -0.72 12.64 4.84
CA SER A 206 -0.07 12.63 3.52
C SER A 206 0.39 14.04 3.10
N TYR A 207 -0.44 15.05 3.36
CA TYR A 207 -0.11 16.44 3.06
C TYR A 207 1.05 16.96 3.92
N LEU A 208 1.00 16.73 5.24
CA LEU A 208 2.05 17.13 6.18
C LEU A 208 3.37 16.43 5.85
N LEU A 209 3.33 15.14 5.51
CA LEU A 209 4.50 14.39 5.11
C LEU A 209 5.16 15.04 3.88
N CYS A 210 4.38 15.38 2.85
CA CYS A 210 4.91 16.08 1.67
C CYS A 210 5.48 17.45 2.03
N LYS A 211 4.78 18.23 2.87
CA LYS A 211 5.22 19.58 3.25
C LYS A 211 6.50 19.57 4.08
N ILE A 212 6.61 18.66 5.04
CA ILE A 212 7.83 18.49 5.84
C ILE A 212 8.96 17.98 4.94
N LYS A 213 8.69 17.12 3.94
CA LYS A 213 9.71 16.69 2.97
C LYS A 213 10.32 17.87 2.21
N GLU A 214 9.50 18.81 1.75
CA GLU A 214 9.94 20.05 1.11
C GLU A 214 10.79 20.92 2.05
N LEU A 215 10.28 21.16 3.27
CA LEU A 215 10.96 21.99 4.26
C LEU A 215 12.31 21.42 4.72
N THR A 216 12.43 20.09 4.75
CA THR A 216 13.61 19.40 5.31
C THR A 216 14.62 18.98 4.26
N ASN A 217 14.44 19.39 2.98
CA ASN A 217 15.29 18.97 1.85
C ASN A 217 15.56 17.45 1.83
N SER A 218 14.56 16.65 2.18
CA SER A 218 14.64 15.18 2.28
C SER A 218 15.69 14.58 3.25
N LYS A 219 16.25 15.37 4.18
CA LYS A 219 17.32 14.88 5.09
C LYS A 219 16.82 14.02 6.26
N TYR A 220 15.74 14.42 6.95
CA TYR A 220 15.26 13.73 8.16
C TYR A 220 13.96 12.94 7.92
N LEU A 221 14.09 11.65 7.65
CA LEU A 221 12.95 10.76 7.41
C LEU A 221 12.17 10.46 8.69
N TYR A 222 12.85 10.13 9.79
CA TYR A 222 12.21 9.84 11.08
C TYR A 222 11.31 10.98 11.56
N LEU A 223 11.82 12.22 11.47
CA LEU A 223 11.12 13.41 11.96
C LEU A 223 9.86 13.66 11.14
N ARG A 224 9.95 13.46 9.82
CA ARG A 224 8.83 13.63 8.90
C ARG A 224 7.70 12.66 9.21
N ILE A 225 8.01 11.36 9.30
CA ILE A 225 7.02 10.32 9.58
C ILE A 225 6.41 10.56 10.96
N PHE A 226 7.24 10.73 11.99
CA PHE A 226 6.74 10.93 13.33
C PHE A 226 5.84 12.17 13.47
N LEU A 227 6.26 13.34 12.96
CA LEU A 227 5.47 14.56 13.06
C LEU A 227 4.17 14.46 12.26
N SER A 228 4.18 13.92 11.04
CA SER A 228 2.97 13.81 10.24
C SER A 228 1.97 12.85 10.90
N THR A 229 2.43 11.67 11.35
CA THR A 229 1.58 10.70 12.05
C THR A 229 1.08 11.25 13.38
N PHE A 230 1.89 11.99 14.13
CA PHE A 230 1.50 12.58 15.42
C PHE A 230 0.29 13.52 15.28
N PHE A 231 0.34 14.47 14.35
CA PHE A 231 -0.79 15.38 14.11
C PHE A 231 -2.00 14.64 13.54
N ALA A 232 -1.79 13.67 12.66
CA ALA A 232 -2.87 12.89 12.07
C ALA A 232 -3.60 12.04 13.10
N VAL A 233 -2.88 11.38 14.02
CA VAL A 233 -3.44 10.55 15.09
C VAL A 233 -4.30 11.36 16.06
N ILE A 234 -3.91 12.61 16.36
CA ILE A 234 -4.69 13.51 17.22
C ILE A 234 -6.03 13.84 16.55
N ILE A 235 -5.99 14.24 15.28
CA ILE A 235 -7.19 14.57 14.50
C ILE A 235 -8.07 13.34 14.34
N ASP A 236 -7.47 12.19 14.06
CA ASP A 236 -8.15 10.91 13.92
C ASP A 236 -8.90 10.53 15.20
N SER A 237 -8.19 10.51 16.34
CA SER A 237 -8.80 10.07 17.59
C SER A 237 -9.90 11.03 18.05
N PHE A 238 -9.73 12.33 17.81
CA PHE A 238 -10.75 13.33 18.08
C PHE A 238 -12.00 13.14 17.21
N LEU A 239 -11.84 13.05 15.89
CA LEU A 239 -12.97 12.87 14.96
C LEU A 239 -13.67 11.54 15.18
N PHE A 240 -12.92 10.45 15.35
CA PHE A 240 -13.47 9.13 15.59
C PHE A 240 -14.29 9.09 16.88
N CYS A 241 -13.72 9.51 18.02
CA CYS A 241 -14.44 9.45 19.29
C CYS A 241 -15.64 10.40 19.32
N PHE A 242 -15.50 11.59 18.72
CA PHE A 242 -16.61 12.51 18.59
C PHE A 242 -17.72 11.87 17.76
N ILE A 243 -17.48 11.45 16.53
CA ILE A 243 -18.54 10.92 15.65
C ILE A 243 -19.14 9.61 16.18
N ALA A 244 -18.32 8.71 16.73
CA ALA A 244 -18.77 7.39 17.19
C ALA A 244 -19.63 7.45 18.48
N PHE A 245 -19.32 8.38 19.39
CA PHE A 245 -19.96 8.43 20.71
C PHE A 245 -20.77 9.71 20.97
N TYR A 246 -20.89 10.61 19.99
CA TYR A 246 -21.71 11.82 20.12
C TYR A 246 -23.17 11.45 20.43
N GLY A 247 -23.63 11.81 21.63
CA GLY A 247 -24.98 11.54 22.11
C GLY A 247 -25.20 10.16 22.77
N ALA A 248 -24.19 9.28 22.77
CA ALA A 248 -24.26 7.96 23.42
C ALA A 248 -23.62 7.92 24.81
N MET A 249 -22.58 8.73 25.05
CA MET A 249 -21.82 8.77 26.31
C MET A 249 -21.63 10.19 26.83
N GLN A 250 -21.28 10.31 28.12
CA GLN A 250 -20.97 11.59 28.73
C GLN A 250 -19.67 12.17 28.16
N THR A 251 -19.63 13.49 27.93
CA THR A 251 -18.48 14.17 27.30
C THR A 251 -17.15 13.96 28.05
N SER A 252 -17.20 13.77 29.38
CA SER A 252 -16.03 13.47 30.22
C SER A 252 -15.37 12.13 29.85
N ASP A 253 -16.19 11.13 29.56
CA ASP A 253 -15.72 9.78 29.24
C ASP A 253 -15.14 9.74 27.82
N ILE A 254 -15.77 10.47 26.90
CA ILE A 254 -15.29 10.65 25.52
C ILE A 254 -13.90 11.31 25.53
N LEU A 255 -13.71 12.37 26.32
CA LEU A 255 -12.41 13.04 26.43
C LEU A 255 -11.34 12.11 26.99
N SER A 256 -11.66 11.35 28.05
CA SER A 256 -10.75 10.37 28.64
C SER A 256 -10.33 9.30 27.61
N MET A 257 -11.28 8.82 26.81
CA MET A 257 -11.03 7.86 25.74
C MET A 257 -10.13 8.43 24.63
N ILE A 258 -10.33 9.69 24.25
CA ILE A 258 -9.47 10.40 23.28
C ILE A 258 -8.02 10.45 23.77
N TYR A 259 -7.79 10.86 25.02
CA TYR A 259 -6.43 10.96 25.57
C TYR A 259 -5.70 9.63 25.55
N VAL A 260 -6.37 8.55 25.98
CA VAL A 260 -5.81 7.20 25.95
C VAL A 260 -5.49 6.77 24.52
N GLN A 261 -6.43 6.93 23.58
CA GLN A 261 -6.20 6.51 22.19
C GLN A 261 -5.01 7.24 21.57
N ILE A 262 -4.90 8.55 21.81
CA ILE A 262 -3.76 9.35 21.36
C ILE A 262 -2.47 8.82 21.97
N ALA A 263 -2.43 8.60 23.29
CA ALA A 263 -1.24 8.10 23.97
C ALA A 263 -0.76 6.74 23.42
N ILE A 264 -1.68 5.81 23.23
CA ILE A 264 -1.39 4.49 22.66
C ILE A 264 -0.89 4.65 21.22
N LYS A 265 -1.66 5.31 20.35
CA LYS A 265 -1.32 5.45 18.92
C LYS A 265 0.01 6.21 18.71
N VAL A 266 0.31 7.22 19.52
CA VAL A 266 1.59 7.94 19.48
C VAL A 266 2.75 7.06 19.94
N GLY A 267 2.55 6.24 20.98
CA GLY A 267 3.54 5.24 21.40
C GLY A 267 3.88 4.26 20.28
N PHE A 268 2.87 3.77 19.56
CA PHE A 268 3.06 2.95 18.37
C PHE A 268 3.70 3.70 17.20
N ALA A 269 3.37 4.98 16.99
CA ALA A 269 3.98 5.80 15.96
C ALA A 269 5.51 5.91 16.15
N PHE A 270 5.98 5.96 17.39
CA PHE A 270 7.42 5.93 17.68
C PHE A 270 8.07 4.60 17.27
N PHE A 271 7.43 3.47 17.58
CA PHE A 271 7.92 2.14 17.18
C PHE A 271 7.92 1.96 15.66
N ASN A 272 6.91 2.50 14.98
CA ASN A 272 6.72 2.44 13.54
C ASN A 272 7.81 3.13 12.70
N ILE A 273 8.64 3.98 13.33
CA ILE A 273 9.81 4.58 12.68
C ILE A 273 10.79 3.48 12.23
N LEU A 274 10.99 2.43 13.03
CA LEU A 274 11.94 1.34 12.71
C LEU A 274 11.58 0.58 11.43
N PRO A 275 10.35 0.03 11.28
CA PRO A 275 9.94 -0.61 10.03
C PRO A 275 9.96 0.34 8.83
N ALA A 276 9.70 1.63 9.01
CA ALA A 276 9.77 2.60 7.90
C ALA A 276 11.20 2.74 7.34
N TYR A 277 12.23 2.76 8.20
CA TYR A 277 13.63 2.71 7.76
C TYR A 277 13.98 1.38 7.09
N GLY A 278 13.50 0.26 7.65
CA GLY A 278 13.68 -1.06 7.07
C GLY A 278 13.08 -1.16 5.66
N ALA A 279 11.85 -0.67 5.48
CA ALA A 279 11.19 -0.61 4.19
C ALA A 279 11.94 0.27 3.19
N ARG A 280 12.43 1.45 3.59
CA ARG A 280 13.27 2.29 2.71
C ARG A 280 14.56 1.59 2.29
N ALA A 281 15.22 0.89 3.22
CA ALA A 281 16.44 0.13 2.92
C ALA A 281 16.17 -1.04 1.97
N LEU A 282 15.08 -1.78 2.18
CA LEU A 282 14.61 -2.85 1.30
C LEU A 282 14.28 -2.32 -0.10
N PHE A 283 13.55 -1.22 -0.18
CA PHE A 283 13.23 -0.56 -1.45
C PHE A 283 14.48 -0.12 -2.19
N LYS A 284 15.46 0.49 -1.50
CA LYS A 284 16.74 0.83 -2.12
C LYS A 284 17.41 -0.44 -2.64
N ARG A 285 17.47 -1.51 -1.85
CA ARG A 285 18.09 -2.78 -2.27
C ARG A 285 17.38 -3.45 -3.44
N TRP A 286 16.07 -3.33 -3.58
CA TRP A 286 15.30 -3.95 -4.67
C TRP A 286 15.28 -3.08 -5.94
N ILE A 287 15.28 -1.76 -5.79
CA ILE A 287 15.30 -0.81 -6.92
C ILE A 287 16.71 -0.55 -7.45
N THR A 288 17.73 -0.61 -6.59
CA THR A 288 19.16 -0.45 -6.95
C THR A 288 19.97 -1.75 -6.90
N GLY A 289 19.35 -2.88 -6.56
CA GLY A 289 19.98 -4.21 -6.51
C GLY A 289 20.41 -4.79 -7.86
N SER A 290 20.25 -4.05 -8.95
CA SER A 290 20.88 -4.35 -10.24
C SER A 290 22.23 -3.65 -10.43
N ALA A 291 22.78 -3.00 -9.40
CA ALA A 291 24.02 -2.22 -9.48
C ALA A 291 25.00 -2.49 -8.33
N ALA A 292 25.05 -3.74 -7.84
CA ALA A 292 26.14 -4.21 -6.98
C ALA A 292 26.83 -5.39 -7.64
#